data_AF-A0A2T0V5J0-F1
#
_entry.id   AF-A0A2T0V5J0-F1
#
_cell.length_a   1.000
_cell.length_b   1.000
_cell.length_c   1.000
_cell.angle_alpha   90.00
_cell.angle_beta   90.00
_cell.angle_gamma   90.00
#
_symmetry.space_group_name_H-M   'P 1'
#
loop_
_entity.id
_entity.type
_entity.pdbx_description
1 polymer ?
#
loop_
_entity_poly.entity_id
_entity_poly.type
_entity_poly.pdbx_seq_one_letter_code
_entity_poly.pdbx_strand_id
1 'polypeptide(L)'
;MVHQPLEKHEVAERLKERIYVTFTALAVVLALASHGHPTAIRSLATLVVAVIATLLAVFTAELLARMTVNERLLSRDEMRHILGVSVGAIGAITLPAIFLLISALGGWSTDAALRASAFALVAALAVNGYVAVRRARLPAWQRAVALLAEAVLGLAVIGLEILVHR
;
A
#
# COMPACT_ATOMS: atom_id res chain seq x y z
N MET A 1 -1.62 32.76 -14.35
CA MET A 1 -1.23 31.34 -14.16
C MET A 1 -1.14 31.05 -12.66
N VAL A 2 -2.27 30.71 -12.01
CA VAL A 2 -2.35 30.43 -10.57
C VAL A 2 -3.21 29.17 -10.37
N HIS A 3 -2.63 27.99 -10.62
CA HIS A 3 -3.25 26.68 -10.35
C HIS A 3 -2.32 25.76 -9.53
N GLN A 4 -1.25 26.29 -8.94
CA GLN A 4 -0.14 25.49 -8.39
C GLN A 4 -0.31 24.84 -6.98
N PRO A 5 -1.21 25.26 -6.08
CA PRO A 5 -1.27 24.67 -4.73
C PRO A 5 -2.15 23.42 -4.62
N LEU A 6 -3.22 23.29 -5.43
CA LEU A 6 -4.17 22.16 -5.34
C LEU A 6 -3.57 20.85 -5.86
N GLU A 7 -2.85 20.89 -6.99
CA GLU A 7 -2.23 19.68 -7.58
C GLU A 7 -1.20 19.02 -6.65
N LYS A 8 -0.44 19.82 -5.88
CA LYS A 8 0.60 19.28 -4.98
C LYS A 8 -0.01 18.52 -3.80
N HIS A 9 -1.12 19.01 -3.25
CA HIS A 9 -1.84 18.33 -2.17
C HIS A 9 -2.46 17.03 -2.69
N GLU A 10 -3.06 17.04 -3.87
CA GLU A 10 -3.66 15.85 -4.47
C GLU A 10 -2.62 14.75 -4.78
N VAL A 11 -1.44 15.12 -5.28
CA VAL A 11 -0.33 14.17 -5.49
C VAL A 11 0.18 13.60 -4.17
N ALA A 12 0.27 14.43 -3.12
CA ALA A 12 0.69 13.97 -1.80
C ALA A 12 -0.32 13.00 -1.17
N GLU A 13 -1.62 13.29 -1.28
CA GLU A 13 -2.70 12.42 -0.80
C GLU A 13 -2.71 11.07 -1.52
N ARG A 14 -2.60 11.08 -2.86
CA ARG A 14 -2.48 9.84 -3.67
C ARG A 14 -1.28 9.00 -3.29
N LEU A 15 -0.15 9.65 -3.03
CA LEU A 15 1.06 8.95 -2.60
C LEU A 15 0.89 8.35 -1.19
N LYS A 16 0.32 9.12 -0.25
CA LYS A 16 0.02 8.70 1.12
C LYS A 16 -0.84 7.42 1.09
N GLU A 17 -1.98 7.45 0.42
CA GLU A 17 -2.87 6.29 0.31
C GLU A 17 -2.19 5.09 -0.33
N ARG A 18 -1.44 5.29 -1.42
CA ARG A 18 -0.73 4.21 -2.09
C ARG A 18 0.30 3.54 -1.18
N ILE A 19 1.04 4.31 -0.39
CA ILE A 19 2.01 3.77 0.57
C ILE A 19 1.29 2.95 1.65
N TYR A 20 0.21 3.48 2.24
CA TYR A 20 -0.57 2.76 3.26
C TYR A 20 -1.11 1.42 2.76
N VAL A 21 -1.71 1.40 1.56
CA VAL A 21 -2.26 0.17 0.97
C VAL A 21 -1.14 -0.82 0.64
N THR A 22 -0.01 -0.35 0.09
CA THR A 22 1.13 -1.23 -0.21
C THR A 22 1.71 -1.87 1.05
N PHE A 23 1.84 -1.10 2.14
CA PHE A 23 2.29 -1.62 3.44
C PHE A 23 1.34 -2.67 4.02
N THR A 24 0.04 -2.39 3.98
CA THR A 24 -0.97 -3.32 4.49
C THR A 24 -0.96 -4.62 3.69
N ALA A 25 -0.93 -4.51 2.36
CA ALA A 25 -0.82 -5.67 1.48
C ALA A 25 0.44 -6.50 1.79
N LEU A 26 1.59 -5.85 2.00
CA LEU A 26 2.85 -6.53 2.33
C LEU A 26 2.74 -7.27 3.66
N ALA A 27 2.22 -6.61 4.71
CA ALA A 27 2.04 -7.23 6.01
C ALA A 27 1.14 -8.47 5.93
N VAL A 28 0.04 -8.39 5.17
CA VAL A 28 -0.89 -9.52 4.97
C VAL A 28 -0.25 -10.66 4.20
N VAL A 29 0.48 -10.36 3.11
CA VAL A 29 1.19 -11.37 2.32
C VAL A 29 2.20 -12.11 3.18
N LEU A 30 2.94 -11.42 4.03
CA LEU A 30 3.93 -12.03 4.93
C LEU A 30 3.29 -12.82 6.07
N ALA A 31 2.17 -12.34 6.61
CA ALA A 31 1.39 -13.10 7.57
C ALA A 31 0.86 -14.41 6.97
N LEU A 32 0.39 -14.37 5.71
CA LEU A 32 -0.04 -15.55 4.97
C LEU A 32 1.14 -16.47 4.62
N ALA A 33 2.30 -15.93 4.28
CA ALA A 33 3.49 -16.72 3.96
C ALA A 33 4.09 -17.42 5.19
N SER A 34 3.91 -16.85 6.38
CA SER A 34 4.42 -17.40 7.64
C SER A 34 3.50 -18.44 8.28
N HIS A 35 2.20 -18.45 7.94
CA HIS A 35 1.23 -19.39 8.51
C HIS A 35 0.83 -20.45 7.48
N GLY A 36 1.37 -21.67 7.66
CA GLY A 36 1.07 -22.95 6.99
C GLY A 36 0.15 -22.98 5.77
N HIS A 37 0.70 -23.40 4.62
CA HIS A 37 0.05 -23.78 3.35
C HIS A 37 -1.39 -23.25 3.12
N PRO A 38 -1.60 -21.92 3.09
CA PRO A 38 -2.90 -21.38 2.75
C PRO A 38 -3.18 -21.68 1.26
N THR A 39 -4.43 -22.00 0.93
CA THR A 39 -4.81 -22.14 -0.48
C THR A 39 -4.73 -20.79 -1.18
N ALA A 40 -4.30 -20.77 -2.44
CA ALA A 40 -4.16 -19.53 -3.22
C ALA A 40 -5.43 -18.65 -3.20
N ILE A 41 -6.61 -19.26 -3.30
CA ILE A 41 -7.90 -18.56 -3.25
C ILE A 41 -8.14 -17.92 -1.88
N ARG A 42 -7.84 -18.63 -0.78
CA ARG A 42 -8.00 -18.08 0.56
C ARG A 42 -7.04 -16.92 0.79
N SER A 43 -5.78 -17.06 0.35
CA SER A 43 -4.79 -15.98 0.39
C SER A 43 -5.23 -14.75 -0.39
N LEU A 44 -5.78 -14.94 -1.60
CA LEU A 44 -6.30 -13.86 -2.42
C LEU A 44 -7.49 -13.16 -1.74
N ALA A 45 -8.44 -13.93 -1.21
CA ALA A 45 -9.58 -13.38 -0.49
C ALA A 45 -9.16 -12.58 0.75
N THR A 46 -8.23 -13.11 1.55
CA THR A 46 -7.69 -12.41 2.73
C THR A 46 -7.00 -11.10 2.34
N LEU A 47 -6.19 -11.12 1.26
CA LEU A 47 -5.55 -9.91 0.75
C LEU A 47 -6.58 -8.85 0.33
N VAL A 48 -7.59 -9.24 -0.46
CA VAL A 48 -8.65 -8.33 -0.93
C VAL A 48 -9.43 -7.75 0.25
N VAL A 49 -9.84 -8.58 1.20
CA VAL A 49 -10.56 -8.13 2.40
C VAL A 49 -9.72 -7.14 3.21
N ALA A 50 -8.44 -7.42 3.43
CA ALA A 50 -7.57 -6.52 4.19
C ALA A 50 -7.39 -5.16 3.50
N VAL A 51 -7.25 -5.16 2.17
CA VAL A 51 -7.13 -3.92 1.39
C VAL A 51 -8.42 -3.11 1.46
N ILE A 52 -9.58 -3.75 1.26
CA ILE A 52 -10.88 -3.07 1.38
C ILE A 52 -11.08 -2.52 2.79
N ALA A 53 -10.77 -3.31 3.83
CA ALA A 53 -10.87 -2.86 5.22
C ALA A 53 -9.97 -1.65 5.50
N THR A 54 -8.76 -1.63 4.95
CA THR A 54 -7.83 -0.50 5.07
C THR A 54 -8.36 0.74 4.38
N LEU A 55 -8.87 0.60 3.16
CA LEU A 55 -9.46 1.71 2.42
C LEU A 55 -10.68 2.29 3.15
N LEU A 56 -11.54 1.44 3.70
CA LEU A 56 -12.67 1.86 4.52
C LEU A 56 -12.20 2.59 5.79
N ALA A 57 -11.17 2.09 6.48
CA ALA A 57 -10.63 2.73 7.67
C ALA A 57 -10.05 4.12 7.36
N VAL A 58 -9.27 4.25 6.28
CA VAL A 58 -8.71 5.54 5.82
C VAL A 58 -9.84 6.50 5.44
N PHE A 59 -10.83 6.02 4.68
CA PHE A 59 -12.02 6.79 4.33
C PHE A 59 -12.74 7.33 5.57
N THR A 60 -12.99 6.47 6.57
CA THR A 60 -13.65 6.87 7.82
C THR A 60 -12.80 7.88 8.59
N ALA A 61 -11.49 7.70 8.67
CA ALA A 61 -10.60 8.64 9.35
C ALA A 61 -10.63 10.03 8.68
N GLU A 62 -10.60 10.09 7.36
CA GLU A 62 -10.69 11.36 6.62
C GLU A 62 -12.05 12.01 6.74
N LEU A 63 -13.12 11.22 6.68
CA LEU A 63 -14.49 11.68 6.88
C LEU A 63 -14.63 12.37 8.23
N LEU A 64 -14.18 11.71 9.30
CA LEU A 64 -14.26 12.25 10.66
C LEU A 64 -13.39 13.50 10.81
N ALA A 65 -12.14 13.47 10.32
CA ALA A 65 -11.25 14.63 10.40
C ALA A 65 -11.85 15.87 9.72
N ARG A 66 -12.47 15.72 8.54
CA ARG A 66 -13.07 16.86 7.83
C ARG A 66 -14.37 17.33 8.46
N MET A 67 -15.19 16.44 9.03
CA MET A 67 -16.40 16.83 9.76
C MET A 67 -16.06 17.60 11.04
N THR A 68 -15.04 17.18 11.78
CA THR A 68 -14.60 17.87 12.99
C THR A 68 -14.02 19.25 12.71
N VAL A 69 -13.34 19.44 11.58
CA VAL A 69 -12.73 20.73 11.22
C VAL A 69 -13.70 21.67 10.50
N ASN A 70 -14.57 21.16 9.62
CA ASN A 70 -15.42 21.99 8.75
C ASN A 70 -16.90 22.04 9.18
N GLU A 71 -17.30 21.32 10.23
CA GLU A 71 -18.68 21.24 10.77
C GLU A 71 -19.75 20.91 9.71
N ARG A 72 -19.37 20.27 8.60
CA ARG A 72 -20.27 19.93 7.49
C ARG A 72 -20.01 18.53 6.95
N LEU A 73 -21.07 17.90 6.45
CA LEU A 73 -20.97 16.65 5.70
C LEU A 73 -20.22 16.88 4.37
N LEU A 74 -19.44 15.89 3.93
CA LEU A 74 -18.71 15.95 2.66
C LEU A 74 -19.66 16.16 1.48
N SER A 75 -19.26 17.00 0.54
CA SER A 75 -19.93 17.13 -0.76
C SER A 75 -19.81 15.83 -1.57
N ARG A 76 -20.77 15.56 -2.46
CA ARG A 76 -20.71 14.43 -3.41
C ARG A 76 -19.43 14.42 -4.25
N ASP A 77 -18.89 15.60 -4.55
CA ASP A 77 -17.64 15.72 -5.31
C ASP A 77 -16.40 15.33 -4.47
N GLU A 78 -16.41 15.62 -3.16
CA GLU A 78 -15.36 15.16 -2.24
C GLU A 78 -15.42 13.64 -2.04
N MET A 79 -16.63 13.07 -1.99
CA MET A 79 -16.82 11.62 -1.92
C MET A 79 -16.27 10.91 -3.16
N ARG A 80 -16.55 11.43 -4.36
CA ARG A 80 -15.99 10.92 -5.62
C ARG A 80 -14.48 11.08 -5.69
N HIS A 81 -13.96 12.17 -5.14
CA HIS A 81 -12.52 12.40 -5.08
C HIS A 81 -11.83 11.30 -4.26
N ILE A 82 -12.28 11.04 -3.03
CA ILE A 82 -11.70 10.03 -2.15
C ILE A 82 -11.77 8.63 -2.80
N LEU A 83 -12.91 8.29 -3.42
CA LEU A 83 -13.04 7.04 -4.18
C LEU A 83 -12.08 6.96 -5.38
N GLY A 84 -11.83 8.09 -6.07
CA GLY A 84 -10.87 8.17 -7.17
C GLY A 84 -9.41 8.00 -6.73
N VAL A 85 -9.06 8.47 -5.54
CA VAL A 85 -7.72 8.25 -4.96
C VAL A 85 -7.51 6.77 -4.63
N SER A 86 -8.55 6.08 -4.14
CA SER A 86 -8.52 4.64 -3.84
C SER A 86 -8.22 3.76 -5.07
N VAL A 87 -8.66 4.16 -6.27
CA VAL A 87 -8.34 3.45 -7.53
C VAL A 87 -6.85 3.51 -7.86
N GLY A 88 -6.15 4.59 -7.48
CA GLY A 88 -4.70 4.71 -7.63
C GLY A 88 -3.91 3.70 -6.77
N ALA A 89 -4.49 3.27 -5.65
CA ALA A 89 -3.88 2.28 -4.75
C ALA A 89 -4.08 0.84 -5.25
N ILE A 90 -5.08 0.57 -6.10
CA ILE A 90 -5.30 -0.75 -6.72
C ILE A 90 -4.06 -1.21 -7.50
N GLY A 91 -3.33 -0.28 -8.11
CA GLY A 91 -2.09 -0.60 -8.83
C GLY A 91 -1.03 -1.32 -7.97
N ALA A 92 -1.03 -1.13 -6.64
CA ALA A 92 -0.09 -1.81 -5.75
C ALA A 92 -0.43 -3.30 -5.55
N ILE A 93 -1.71 -3.66 -5.60
CA ILE A 93 -2.20 -5.02 -5.33
C ILE A 93 -2.40 -5.85 -6.60
N THR A 94 -2.36 -5.21 -7.79
CA THR A 94 -2.54 -5.87 -9.08
C THR A 94 -1.57 -7.03 -9.27
N LEU A 95 -0.28 -6.83 -9.01
CA LEU A 95 0.74 -7.88 -9.17
C LEU A 95 0.52 -9.05 -8.18
N PRO A 96 0.39 -8.80 -6.86
CA PRO A 96 0.02 -9.86 -5.91
C PRO A 96 -1.24 -10.63 -6.30
N ALA A 97 -2.28 -9.94 -6.76
CA ALA A 97 -3.52 -10.59 -7.18
C ALA A 97 -3.30 -11.50 -8.39
N ILE A 98 -2.55 -11.06 -9.40
CA ILE A 98 -2.19 -11.87 -10.57
C ILE A 98 -1.40 -13.12 -10.15
N PHE A 99 -0.40 -12.95 -9.27
CA PHE A 99 0.44 -14.06 -8.80
C PHE A 99 -0.38 -15.13 -8.07
N LEU A 100 -1.29 -14.70 -7.19
CA LEU A 100 -2.19 -15.61 -6.48
C LEU A 100 -3.23 -16.25 -7.40
N LEU A 101 -3.74 -15.53 -8.41
CA LEU A 101 -4.64 -16.10 -9.43
C LEU A 101 -3.93 -17.18 -10.26
N ILE A 102 -2.69 -16.95 -10.70
CA ILE A 102 -1.90 -17.95 -11.42
C ILE A 102 -1.68 -19.19 -10.55
N SER A 103 -1.44 -19.01 -9.24
CA SER A 103 -1.33 -20.14 -8.30
C SER A 103 -2.64 -20.88 -8.11
N ALA A 104 -3.77 -20.17 -8.04
CA ALA A 104 -5.09 -20.79 -7.96
C ALA A 104 -5.43 -21.64 -9.19
N LEU A 105 -4.91 -21.27 -10.36
CA LEU A 105 -5.02 -22.04 -11.60
C LEU A 105 -4.00 -23.18 -11.72
N GLY A 106 -3.14 -23.39 -10.72
CA GLY A 106 -2.12 -24.45 -10.70
C GLY A 106 -0.83 -24.11 -11.43
N GLY A 107 -0.59 -22.84 -11.80
CA GLY A 107 0.62 -22.42 -12.53
C GLY A 107 1.91 -22.45 -11.69
N TRP A 108 1.79 -22.32 -10.36
CA TRP A 108 2.89 -22.45 -9.40
C TRP A 108 2.38 -22.58 -7.95
N SER A 109 3.26 -22.95 -7.01
CA SER A 109 2.90 -23.10 -5.60
C SER A 109 2.46 -21.78 -4.95
N THR A 110 1.56 -21.87 -3.98
CA THR A 110 1.07 -20.67 -3.26
C THR A 110 2.18 -19.99 -2.48
N ASP A 111 3.13 -20.75 -1.93
CA ASP A 111 4.33 -20.21 -1.27
C ASP A 111 5.19 -19.38 -2.23
N ALA A 112 5.39 -19.85 -3.47
CA ALA A 112 6.11 -19.10 -4.49
C ALA A 112 5.36 -17.82 -4.89
N ALA A 113 4.04 -17.89 -5.04
CA ALA A 113 3.19 -16.74 -5.34
C ALA A 113 3.24 -15.66 -4.23
N LEU A 114 3.19 -16.09 -2.96
CA LEU A 114 3.27 -15.18 -1.82
C LEU A 114 4.66 -14.52 -1.71
N ARG A 115 5.74 -15.27 -1.91
CA ARG A 115 7.10 -14.71 -1.97
C ARG A 115 7.26 -13.71 -3.10
N ALA A 116 6.80 -14.05 -4.31
CA ALA A 116 6.83 -13.14 -5.46
C ALA A 116 6.02 -11.86 -5.19
N SER A 117 4.86 -12.00 -4.53
CA SER A 117 4.03 -10.87 -4.10
C SER A 117 4.74 -9.96 -3.11
N ALA A 118 5.45 -10.52 -2.12
CA ALA A 118 6.23 -9.75 -1.15
C ALA A 118 7.34 -8.95 -1.85
N PHE A 119 8.11 -9.58 -2.74
CA PHE A 119 9.12 -8.87 -3.52
C PHE A 119 8.54 -7.76 -4.39
N ALA A 120 7.41 -8.01 -5.07
CA ALA A 120 6.74 -7.01 -5.88
C ALA A 120 6.24 -5.82 -5.06
N LEU A 121 5.71 -6.06 -3.86
CA LEU A 121 5.23 -5.01 -2.95
C LEU A 121 6.39 -4.19 -2.37
N VAL A 122 7.50 -4.83 -1.98
CA VAL A 122 8.72 -4.12 -1.55
C VAL A 122 9.28 -3.27 -2.69
N ALA A 123 9.35 -3.81 -3.90
CA ALA A 123 9.77 -3.05 -5.08
C ALA A 123 8.81 -1.87 -5.36
N ALA A 124 7.50 -2.07 -5.20
CA ALA A 124 6.51 -1.00 -5.36
C ALA A 124 6.69 0.11 -4.32
N LEU A 125 6.96 -0.22 -3.05
CA LEU A 125 7.33 0.76 -2.02
C LEU A 125 8.57 1.54 -2.47
N ALA A 126 9.67 0.85 -2.77
CA ALA A 126 10.92 1.47 -3.19
C ALA A 126 10.76 2.40 -4.40
N VAL A 127 9.97 1.99 -5.40
CA VAL A 127 9.67 2.83 -6.57
C VAL A 127 8.84 4.05 -6.17
N ASN A 128 7.82 3.89 -5.32
CA ASN A 128 7.00 5.01 -4.85
C ASN A 128 7.81 5.99 -4.01
N GLY A 129 8.63 5.49 -3.06
CA GLY A 129 9.56 6.27 -2.25
C GLY A 129 10.55 7.03 -3.13
N TYR A 130 11.24 6.32 -4.04
CA TYR A 130 12.17 6.94 -4.97
C TYR A 130 11.54 8.01 -5.85
N VAL A 131 10.37 7.75 -6.45
CA VAL A 131 9.66 8.72 -7.30
C VAL A 131 9.24 9.95 -6.50
N ALA A 132 8.70 9.76 -5.30
CA ALA A 132 8.31 10.85 -4.40
C ALA A 132 9.50 11.74 -4.05
N VAL A 133 10.59 11.10 -3.64
CA VAL A 133 11.83 11.75 -3.23
C VAL A 133 12.52 12.44 -4.42
N ARG A 134 12.48 11.85 -5.62
CA ARG A 134 13.04 12.46 -6.84
C ARG A 134 12.24 13.67 -7.29
N ARG A 135 10.91 13.65 -7.12
CA ARG A 135 10.02 14.77 -7.43
C ARG A 135 10.07 15.88 -6.39
N ALA A 136 10.42 15.56 -5.15
CA ALA A 136 10.61 16.55 -4.09
C ALA A 136 11.97 17.27 -4.25
N ARG A 137 11.96 18.61 -4.22
CA ARG A 137 13.18 19.44 -4.17
C ARG A 137 13.73 19.45 -2.74
N LEU A 138 14.15 18.29 -2.25
CA LEU A 138 14.72 18.14 -0.90
C LEU A 138 16.26 18.13 -0.95
N PRO A 139 16.94 18.72 0.05
CA PRO A 139 18.37 18.55 0.25
C PRO A 139 18.75 17.06 0.39
N ALA A 140 19.93 16.70 -0.13
CA ALA A 140 20.39 15.31 -0.28
C ALA A 140 20.33 14.47 1.01
N TRP A 141 20.46 15.10 2.17
CA TRP A 141 20.40 14.42 3.46
C TRP A 141 18.98 13.91 3.81
N GLN A 142 17.93 14.68 3.53
CA GLN A 142 16.53 14.24 3.73
C GLN A 142 16.16 13.12 2.75
N ARG A 143 16.74 13.18 1.56
CA ARG A 143 16.73 12.12 0.53
C ARG A 143 17.32 10.81 1.06
N ALA A 144 18.48 10.89 1.70
CA ALA A 144 19.15 9.74 2.30
C ALA A 144 18.35 9.16 3.47
N VAL A 145 17.74 10.00 4.32
CA VAL A 145 16.89 9.54 5.44
C VAL A 145 15.66 8.79 4.94
N ALA A 146 15.01 9.26 3.88
CA ALA A 146 13.84 8.56 3.32
C ALA A 146 14.20 7.17 2.78
N LEU A 147 15.30 7.07 2.02
CA LEU A 147 15.79 5.78 1.50
C LEU A 147 16.27 4.85 2.61
N LEU A 148 16.91 5.41 3.65
CA LEU A 148 17.33 4.65 4.82
C LEU A 148 16.11 4.12 5.60
N ALA A 149 15.07 4.93 5.78
CA ALA A 149 13.83 4.49 6.44
C ALA A 149 13.17 3.35 5.67
N GLU A 150 13.17 3.42 4.34
CA GLU A 150 12.62 2.38 3.47
C GLU A 150 13.43 1.07 3.53
N ALA A 151 14.76 1.17 3.53
CA ALA A 151 15.65 0.02 3.74
C ALA A 151 15.49 -0.59 5.14
N VAL A 152 15.39 0.25 6.18
CA VAL A 152 15.14 -0.18 7.55
C VAL A 152 13.78 -0.86 7.68
N LEU A 153 12.74 -0.34 7.02
CA LEU A 153 11.43 -0.98 6.99
C LEU A 153 11.49 -2.34 6.28
N GLY A 154 12.16 -2.44 5.13
CA GLY A 154 12.37 -3.73 4.46
C GLY A 154 13.13 -4.74 5.32
N LEU A 155 14.19 -4.30 6.01
CA LEU A 155 14.97 -5.12 6.93
C LEU A 155 14.19 -5.50 8.20
N ALA A 156 13.40 -4.59 8.75
CA ALA A 156 12.58 -4.84 9.93
C ALA A 156 11.49 -5.87 9.65
N VAL A 157 10.92 -5.81 8.44
CA VAL A 157 9.93 -6.78 7.96
C VAL A 157 10.55 -8.20 7.84
N ILE A 158 11.75 -8.31 7.25
CA ILE A 158 12.50 -9.57 7.20
C ILE A 158 12.89 -10.04 8.63
N GLY A 159 13.27 -9.11 9.50
CA GLY A 159 13.62 -9.42 10.89
C GLY A 159 12.43 -9.93 11.71
N LEU A 160 11.25 -9.33 11.54
CA LEU A 160 9.99 -9.80 12.12
C LEU A 160 9.63 -11.20 11.63
N GLU A 161 9.82 -11.49 10.33
CA GLU A 161 9.63 -12.83 9.78
C GLU A 161 10.52 -13.87 10.49
N ILE A 162 11.80 -13.54 10.71
CA ILE A 162 12.75 -14.43 11.39
C ILE A 162 12.40 -14.64 12.87
N LEU A 163 11.95 -13.59 13.57
CA LEU A 163 11.59 -13.68 15.00
C LEU A 163 10.35 -14.55 15.23
N VAL A 164 9.38 -14.49 14.32
CA VAL A 164 8.15 -15.30 14.40
C VAL A 164 8.41 -16.79 14.11
N HIS A 165 9.58 -17.11 13.53
CA HIS A 165 10.01 -18.49 13.24
C HIS A 165 10.90 -19.12 14.34
N ARG A 166 11.07 -18.47 15.50
CA ARG A 166 11.69 -19.08 16.70
C ARG A 166 10.67 -19.59 17.69
#